data_AF-A0A383Z1A5-F1
#
_entry.id   AF-A0A383Z1A5-F1
#
_cell.length_a   1.000
_cell.length_b   1.000
_cell.length_c   1.000
_cell.angle_alpha   90.00
_cell.angle_beta   90.00
_cell.angle_gamma   90.00
#
_symmetry.space_group_name_H-M   'P 1'
#
loop_
_entity.id
_entity.type
_entity.pdbx_description
1 polymer ?
#
loop_
_entity_poly.entity_id
_entity_poly.type
_entity_poly.pdbx_seq_one_letter_code
_entity_poly.pdbx_strand_id
1 'polypeptide(L)'
;MGPKVVVFDISVIRALWETRVKKHKAWQKQEAERLEKSALEKIKEEWSFVAECRRKGIPQAVYCKNGFIDTSVRLLDKIERNSLAKQSTVSKERDKRSSEFVFELTGEHWKELPDSLKEQTHLKEWHISNTLIQIIPKYIELFQAMRILDLPKNQISCLPAEIGRLKNLKELNVRFNRLKSIPPELGDCENLEKLDCFGNLELTELPFELSNLKQVSFIDISANKFSSVPICVLRMSNLQWLDISNNNLNDLPQDIDRLQELQTLLLYKNKLTYLPFALLNLKKLTLLVVSGDHLVELPTALWDSSTPLKFVSLMDNPIENTQCQDGNETMESEQDRQHFDKEFMKAYIEDLKERESLPSYTTKVSFSLQL
;
A
#
# COMPACT_ATOMS: atom_id res chain seq x y z
N MET A 1 20.84 2.73 -21.99
CA MET A 1 19.52 3.40 -22.02
C MET A 1 18.75 3.00 -20.77
N GLY A 2 18.42 3.93 -19.86
CA GLY A 2 17.43 3.66 -18.82
C GLY A 2 16.04 3.46 -19.46
N PRO A 3 15.13 2.68 -18.87
CA PRO A 3 13.81 2.49 -19.44
C PRO A 3 12.96 3.76 -19.27
N LYS A 4 12.96 4.62 -20.31
CA LYS A 4 11.92 5.64 -20.46
C LYS A 4 10.62 4.92 -20.76
N VAL A 5 9.66 4.96 -19.84
CA VAL A 5 8.30 4.46 -20.09
C VAL A 5 7.41 5.68 -20.25
N VAL A 6 7.17 6.08 -21.51
CA VAL A 6 6.13 7.07 -21.83
C VAL A 6 4.82 6.31 -21.90
N VAL A 7 3.86 6.73 -21.09
CA VAL A 7 2.52 6.16 -21.15
C VAL A 7 1.51 7.27 -21.35
N PHE A 8 0.60 7.04 -22.28
CA PHE A 8 -0.38 8.03 -22.74
C PHE A 8 -1.67 8.06 -21.91
N ASP A 9 -1.87 7.12 -20.98
CA ASP A 9 -3.03 7.13 -20.07
C ASP A 9 -2.78 6.15 -18.92
N ILE A 10 -3.16 6.52 -17.69
CA ILE A 10 -3.17 5.61 -16.53
C ILE A 10 -4.05 4.37 -16.81
N SER A 11 -5.13 4.53 -17.57
CA SER A 11 -6.02 3.46 -18.01
C SER A 11 -5.29 2.45 -18.92
N VAL A 12 -4.33 2.92 -19.72
CA VAL A 12 -3.49 2.05 -20.58
C VAL A 12 -2.46 1.32 -19.73
N ILE A 13 -1.81 1.96 -18.76
CA ILE A 13 -0.95 1.25 -17.79
C ILE A 13 -1.76 0.20 -17.07
N ARG A 14 -2.97 0.54 -16.62
CA ARG A 14 -3.89 -0.36 -15.94
C ARG A 14 -4.24 -1.56 -16.80
N ALA A 15 -4.65 -1.36 -18.04
CA ALA A 15 -4.97 -2.46 -18.95
C ALA A 15 -3.75 -3.37 -19.20
N LEU A 16 -2.56 -2.79 -19.41
CA LEU A 16 -1.32 -3.53 -19.58
C LEU A 16 -0.93 -4.31 -18.31
N TRP A 17 -1.07 -3.69 -17.14
CA TRP A 17 -0.78 -4.31 -15.85
C TRP A 17 -1.80 -5.39 -15.52
N GLU A 18 -3.11 -5.15 -15.67
CA GLU A 18 -4.16 -6.14 -15.48
C GLU A 18 -3.97 -7.35 -16.40
N THR A 19 -3.62 -7.13 -17.66
CA THR A 19 -3.30 -8.22 -18.60
C THR A 19 -2.09 -9.02 -18.12
N ARG A 20 -1.06 -8.32 -17.63
CA ARG A 20 0.16 -8.96 -17.12
C ARG A 20 -0.09 -9.69 -15.80
N VAL A 21 -0.85 -9.13 -14.88
CA VAL A 21 -1.27 -9.76 -13.61
C VAL A 21 -2.14 -10.98 -13.89
N LYS A 22 -3.09 -10.89 -14.82
CA LYS A 22 -3.87 -12.06 -15.28
C LYS A 22 -2.94 -13.14 -15.82
N LYS A 23 -1.95 -12.79 -16.63
CA LYS A 23 -0.96 -13.74 -17.15
C LYS A 23 -0.08 -14.33 -16.04
N HIS A 24 0.33 -13.53 -15.06
CA HIS A 24 1.15 -13.98 -13.93
C HIS A 24 0.35 -14.90 -12.98
N LYS A 25 -0.89 -14.54 -12.64
CA LYS A 25 -1.80 -15.42 -11.87
C LYS A 25 -2.11 -16.70 -12.62
N ALA A 26 -2.30 -16.64 -13.94
CA ALA A 26 -2.48 -17.83 -14.76
C ALA A 26 -1.23 -18.72 -14.76
N TRP A 27 -0.04 -18.11 -14.83
CA TRP A 27 1.23 -18.82 -14.69
C TRP A 27 1.40 -19.44 -13.30
N GLN A 28 1.14 -18.70 -12.22
CA GLN A 28 1.18 -19.23 -10.86
C GLN A 28 0.20 -20.39 -10.67
N LYS A 29 -1.01 -20.28 -11.23
CA LYS A 29 -1.99 -21.37 -11.21
C LYS A 29 -1.50 -22.58 -12.01
N GLN A 30 -0.93 -22.38 -13.20
CA GLN A 30 -0.35 -23.47 -13.98
C GLN A 30 0.85 -24.11 -13.28
N GLU A 31 1.67 -23.32 -12.60
CA GLU A 31 2.83 -23.79 -11.85
C GLU A 31 2.41 -24.54 -10.58
N ALA A 32 1.37 -24.05 -9.88
CA ALA A 32 0.73 -24.76 -8.78
C ALA A 32 0.11 -26.08 -9.25
N GLU A 33 -0.63 -26.08 -10.37
CA GLU A 33 -1.15 -27.30 -10.98
C GLU A 33 -0.03 -28.25 -11.43
N ARG A 34 1.10 -27.72 -11.90
CA ARG A 34 2.28 -28.51 -12.27
C ARG A 34 2.93 -29.15 -11.05
N LEU A 35 3.01 -28.41 -9.94
CA LEU A 35 3.51 -28.90 -8.65
C LEU A 35 2.56 -29.94 -8.05
N GLU A 36 1.25 -29.71 -8.09
CA GLU A 36 0.21 -30.64 -7.63
C GLU A 36 0.17 -31.92 -8.48
N LYS A 37 0.32 -31.79 -9.80
CA LYS A 37 0.43 -32.93 -10.73
C LYS A 37 1.84 -33.55 -10.75
N SER A 38 2.81 -32.95 -10.05
CA SER A 38 4.17 -33.47 -9.98
C SER A 38 4.15 -34.79 -9.22
N ALA A 39 4.94 -35.75 -9.70
CA ALA A 39 5.15 -37.01 -9.00
C ALA A 39 5.63 -36.78 -7.55
N LEU A 40 6.31 -35.67 -7.28
CA LEU A 40 6.80 -35.30 -5.94
C LEU A 40 5.67 -35.04 -4.93
N GLU A 41 4.57 -34.37 -5.32
CA GLU A 41 3.47 -34.12 -4.38
C GLU A 41 2.67 -35.39 -4.13
N LYS A 42 2.44 -36.21 -5.16
CA LYS A 42 1.86 -37.56 -4.99
C LYS A 42 2.68 -38.43 -4.04
N ILE A 43 4.01 -38.44 -4.22
CA ILE A 43 4.92 -39.16 -3.32
C ILE A 43 4.79 -38.61 -1.90
N LYS A 44 4.74 -37.29 -1.72
CA LYS A 44 4.61 -36.65 -0.41
C LYS A 44 3.27 -36.95 0.28
N GLU A 45 2.17 -36.98 -0.45
CA GLU A 45 0.86 -37.42 0.03
C GLU A 45 0.86 -38.90 0.44
N GLU A 46 1.49 -39.76 -0.37
CA GLU A 46 1.68 -41.17 -0.03
C GLU A 46 2.50 -41.33 1.25
N TRP A 47 3.58 -40.57 1.42
CA TRP A 47 4.41 -40.60 2.63
C TRP A 47 3.69 -40.04 3.86
N SER A 48 2.90 -38.96 3.71
CA SER A 48 2.14 -38.39 4.82
C SER A 48 1.05 -39.36 5.30
N PHE A 49 0.36 -40.02 4.36
CA PHE A 49 -0.61 -41.07 4.65
C PHE A 49 0.02 -42.27 5.36
N VAL A 50 1.20 -42.72 4.91
CA VAL A 50 1.95 -43.80 5.58
C VAL A 50 2.36 -43.39 6.99
N ALA A 51 2.85 -42.15 7.18
CA ALA A 51 3.22 -41.64 8.50
C ALA A 51 2.02 -41.60 9.46
N GLU A 52 0.84 -41.19 8.97
CA GLU A 52 -0.38 -41.16 9.78
C GLU A 52 -0.88 -42.59 10.12
N CYS A 53 -0.84 -43.52 9.17
CA CYS A 53 -1.19 -44.92 9.43
C CYS A 53 -0.26 -45.57 10.46
N ARG A 54 1.05 -45.27 10.41
CA ARG A 54 2.02 -45.71 11.43
C ARG A 54 1.72 -45.12 12.80
N ARG A 55 1.41 -43.82 12.88
CA ARG A 55 1.02 -43.16 14.12
C ARG A 55 -0.22 -43.79 14.76
N LYS A 56 -1.16 -44.27 13.95
CA LYS A 56 -2.40 -44.93 14.39
C LYS A 56 -2.28 -46.46 14.54
N GLY A 57 -1.08 -47.04 14.38
CA GLY A 57 -0.82 -48.46 14.62
C GLY A 57 -1.35 -49.43 13.56
N ILE A 58 -1.62 -48.96 12.33
CA ILE A 58 -2.19 -49.79 11.26
C ILE A 58 -1.08 -50.62 10.59
N PRO A 59 -1.22 -51.96 10.50
CA PRO A 59 -0.21 -52.80 9.84
C PRO A 59 -0.05 -52.48 8.35
N GLN A 60 1.19 -52.47 7.87
CA GLN A 60 1.55 -52.07 6.49
C GLN A 60 0.84 -52.89 5.40
N ALA A 61 0.55 -54.16 5.65
CA ALA A 61 -0.15 -55.05 4.72
C ALA A 61 -1.59 -54.59 4.38
N VAL A 62 -2.16 -53.67 5.16
CA VAL A 62 -3.54 -53.19 4.97
C VAL A 62 -3.62 -52.11 3.89
N TYR A 63 -2.59 -51.28 3.74
CA TYR A 63 -2.59 -50.13 2.81
C TYR A 63 -1.54 -50.21 1.69
N CYS A 64 -0.63 -51.17 1.73
CA CYS A 64 0.28 -51.48 0.61
C CYS A 64 -0.18 -52.74 -0.11
N LYS A 65 -0.61 -52.63 -1.37
CA LYS A 65 -0.94 -53.78 -2.24
C LYS A 65 -0.08 -53.76 -3.49
N ASN A 66 0.60 -54.88 -3.76
CA ASN A 66 1.46 -55.08 -4.94
C ASN A 66 2.47 -53.94 -5.19
N GLY A 67 3.06 -53.38 -4.13
CA GLY A 67 4.07 -52.31 -4.23
C GLY A 67 3.53 -50.90 -4.40
N PHE A 68 2.21 -50.72 -4.50
CA PHE A 68 1.56 -49.40 -4.56
C PHE A 68 0.82 -49.10 -3.24
N ILE A 69 0.84 -47.83 -2.83
CA ILE A 69 0.11 -47.34 -1.64
C ILE A 69 -1.32 -47.01 -2.07
N ASP A 70 -2.31 -47.68 -1.48
CA ASP A 70 -3.73 -47.42 -1.74
C ASP A 70 -4.22 -46.26 -0.85
N THR A 71 -4.33 -45.07 -1.45
CA THR A 71 -4.79 -43.83 -0.80
C THR A 71 -6.31 -43.65 -0.82
N SER A 72 -7.08 -44.66 -1.27
CA SER A 72 -8.52 -44.49 -1.45
C SER A 72 -9.28 -44.24 -0.13
N VAL A 73 -10.08 -43.16 -0.14
CA VAL A 73 -10.88 -42.57 0.96
C VAL A 73 -11.72 -43.58 1.79
N ARG A 74 -11.97 -44.78 1.26
CA ARG A 74 -12.75 -45.84 1.94
C ARG A 74 -12.04 -46.47 3.15
N LEU A 75 -10.73 -46.29 3.31
CA LEU A 75 -10.02 -46.71 4.53
C LEU A 75 -10.15 -45.68 5.68
N LEU A 76 -10.20 -44.38 5.36
CA LEU A 76 -10.33 -43.30 6.34
C LEU A 76 -11.75 -43.22 6.94
N ASP A 77 -12.79 -43.41 6.12
CA ASP A 77 -14.19 -43.47 6.58
C ASP A 77 -14.46 -44.59 7.58
N LYS A 78 -13.67 -45.68 7.53
CA LYS A 78 -13.80 -46.81 8.44
C LYS A 78 -13.13 -46.55 9.80
N ILE A 79 -12.24 -45.55 9.88
CA ILE A 79 -11.50 -45.16 11.08
C ILE A 79 -12.23 -44.03 11.84
N GLU A 80 -12.89 -43.10 11.14
CA GLU A 80 -13.57 -41.96 11.78
C GLU A 80 -14.85 -42.33 12.57
N ARG A 81 -15.52 -43.43 12.23
CA ARG A 81 -16.75 -43.86 12.93
C ARG A 81 -16.52 -44.33 14.37
N ASN A 82 -15.28 -44.66 14.76
CA ASN A 82 -14.96 -45.08 16.12
C ASN A 82 -14.33 -43.98 17.00
N SER A 83 -14.09 -42.78 16.45
CA SER A 83 -13.55 -41.62 17.19
C SER A 83 -14.55 -40.49 17.44
N LEU A 84 -15.72 -40.51 16.81
CA LEU A 84 -16.78 -39.50 16.99
C LEU A 84 -17.76 -39.89 18.12
N ALA A 85 -17.21 -40.02 19.33
CA ALA A 85 -17.97 -39.99 20.58
C ALA A 85 -17.20 -39.18 21.63
N LYS A 86 -16.71 -38.00 21.25
CA LYS A 86 -16.32 -36.88 22.12
C LYS A 86 -16.04 -35.66 21.23
N GLN A 87 -16.62 -34.52 21.61
CA GLN A 87 -16.52 -33.19 20.99
C GLN A 87 -17.54 -32.85 19.89
N SER A 88 -18.82 -32.92 20.26
CA SER A 88 -19.78 -31.90 19.86
C SER A 88 -19.67 -30.72 20.83
N THR A 89 -18.98 -29.65 20.44
CA THR A 89 -19.10 -28.23 20.90
C THR A 89 -17.78 -27.50 20.69
N VAL A 90 -17.56 -26.94 19.50
CA VAL A 90 -16.77 -25.71 19.36
C VAL A 90 -17.48 -24.86 18.32
N SER A 91 -18.25 -23.90 18.85
CA SER A 91 -18.71 -22.70 18.19
C SER A 91 -17.59 -22.06 17.37
N LYS A 92 -17.93 -21.60 16.17
CA LYS A 92 -17.13 -20.65 15.39
C LYS A 92 -17.01 -19.33 16.15
N GLU A 93 -16.11 -19.28 17.12
CA GLU A 93 -15.54 -18.06 17.68
C GLU A 93 -14.03 -18.19 17.58
N ARG A 94 -13.45 -17.56 16.55
CA ARG A 94 -12.06 -17.12 16.45
C ARG A 94 -11.89 -16.47 15.07
N ASP A 95 -12.04 -15.15 15.03
CA ASP A 95 -10.97 -14.26 14.59
C ASP A 95 -11.43 -12.80 14.69
N LYS A 96 -11.44 -12.29 15.92
CA LYS A 96 -11.06 -10.92 16.24
C LYS A 96 -10.74 -10.91 17.73
N ARG A 97 -9.50 -11.28 18.08
CA ARG A 97 -8.90 -10.69 19.28
C ARG A 97 -8.81 -9.21 18.94
N SER A 98 -9.84 -8.43 19.30
CA SER A 98 -9.70 -6.98 19.35
C SER A 98 -8.49 -6.73 20.24
N SER A 99 -7.41 -6.26 19.64
CA SER A 99 -6.17 -5.97 20.33
C SER A 99 -6.49 -5.00 21.46
N GLU A 100 -6.14 -5.32 22.70
CA GLU A 100 -6.49 -4.57 23.92
C GLU A 100 -6.10 -3.08 23.86
N PHE A 101 -5.19 -2.70 22.96
CA PHE A 101 -4.71 -1.34 22.76
C PHE A 101 -5.27 -0.63 21.52
N VAL A 102 -6.22 -1.27 20.82
CA VAL A 102 -6.72 -0.81 19.52
C VAL A 102 -8.20 -0.47 19.62
N PHE A 103 -8.54 0.75 19.22
CA PHE A 103 -9.90 1.23 19.11
C PHE A 103 -10.31 1.30 17.64
N GLU A 104 -11.36 0.57 17.28
CA GLU A 104 -11.91 0.55 15.93
C GLU A 104 -13.31 1.17 15.93
N LEU A 105 -13.57 2.11 15.02
CA LEU A 105 -14.88 2.74 14.84
C LEU A 105 -15.18 2.90 13.36
N THR A 106 -16.28 2.29 12.89
CA THR A 106 -16.67 2.37 11.48
C THR A 106 -18.16 2.59 11.30
N GLY A 107 -18.52 3.39 10.31
CA GLY A 107 -19.90 3.53 9.85
C GLY A 107 -20.43 4.97 9.91
N GLU A 108 -21.28 5.28 8.93
CA GLU A 108 -21.75 6.65 8.66
C GLU A 108 -22.75 7.19 9.70
N HIS A 109 -23.14 6.39 10.69
CA HIS A 109 -24.00 6.85 11.78
C HIS A 109 -23.24 7.64 12.84
N TRP A 110 -21.92 7.46 12.93
CA TRP A 110 -21.09 8.17 13.90
C TRP A 110 -20.85 9.61 13.45
N LYS A 111 -21.41 10.56 14.21
CA LYS A 111 -21.19 12.00 14.00
C LYS A 111 -20.17 12.60 14.95
N GLU A 112 -19.96 11.95 16.08
CA GLU A 112 -19.07 12.38 17.16
C GLU A 112 -18.40 11.14 17.79
N LEU A 113 -17.25 11.34 18.44
CA LEU A 113 -16.60 10.29 19.21
C LEU A 113 -17.31 10.07 20.55
N PRO A 114 -17.41 8.83 21.05
CA PRO A 114 -18.05 8.55 22.31
C PRO A 114 -17.26 9.17 23.49
N ASP A 115 -17.95 9.83 24.40
CA ASP A 115 -17.32 10.49 25.57
C ASP A 115 -16.57 9.52 26.50
N SER A 116 -16.95 8.24 26.53
CA SER A 116 -16.27 7.21 27.30
C SER A 116 -14.84 6.93 26.82
N LEU A 117 -14.52 7.31 25.57
CA LEU A 117 -13.20 7.12 24.98
C LEU A 117 -12.12 7.82 25.82
N LYS A 118 -12.44 8.97 26.43
CA LYS A 118 -11.52 9.75 27.29
C LYS A 118 -10.92 8.93 28.45
N GLU A 119 -11.59 7.86 28.89
CA GLU A 119 -11.16 7.01 30.00
C GLU A 119 -10.22 5.88 29.55
N GLN A 120 -10.11 5.65 28.23
CA GLN A 120 -9.35 4.56 27.64
C GLN A 120 -7.93 5.01 27.22
N THR A 121 -7.23 5.75 28.08
CA THR A 121 -5.90 6.33 27.79
C THR A 121 -4.79 5.31 27.54
N HIS A 122 -5.05 4.02 27.82
CA HIS A 122 -4.17 2.90 27.49
C HIS A 122 -4.11 2.58 26.00
N LEU A 123 -5.09 3.04 25.22
CA LEU A 123 -5.15 2.83 23.77
C LEU A 123 -3.92 3.45 23.09
N LYS A 124 -3.40 2.71 22.12
CA LYS A 124 -2.22 3.09 21.33
C LYS A 124 -2.56 3.33 19.87
N GLU A 125 -3.69 2.79 19.40
CA GLU A 125 -4.05 2.82 17.99
C GLU A 125 -5.53 3.12 17.87
N TRP A 126 -5.85 4.14 17.07
CA TRP A 126 -7.23 4.47 16.70
C TRP A 126 -7.38 4.22 15.20
N HIS A 127 -8.35 3.39 14.83
CA HIS A 127 -8.76 3.14 13.45
C HIS A 127 -10.21 3.55 13.29
N ILE A 128 -10.44 4.77 12.82
CA ILE A 128 -11.76 5.38 12.69
C ILE A 128 -11.99 5.71 11.23
N SER A 129 -12.89 4.98 10.58
CA SER A 129 -13.08 5.14 9.13
C SER A 129 -14.54 5.13 8.70
N ASN A 130 -14.82 5.82 7.60
CA ASN A 130 -16.16 5.90 7.02
C ASN A 130 -17.20 6.42 8.03
N THR A 131 -16.89 7.50 8.75
CA THR A 131 -17.81 8.16 9.68
C THR A 131 -18.14 9.60 9.24
N LEU A 132 -19.08 10.25 9.91
CA LEU A 132 -19.43 11.65 9.72
C LEU A 132 -18.79 12.57 10.76
N ILE A 133 -17.75 12.11 11.47
CA ILE A 133 -17.06 12.88 12.50
C ILE A 133 -16.33 14.07 11.86
N GLN A 134 -16.57 15.26 12.41
CA GLN A 134 -16.01 16.53 11.91
C GLN A 134 -14.89 17.12 12.76
N ILE A 135 -14.82 16.73 14.04
CA ILE A 135 -13.91 17.31 15.02
C ILE A 135 -13.28 16.19 15.83
N ILE A 136 -11.95 16.23 15.98
CA ILE A 136 -11.25 15.41 16.96
C ILE A 136 -11.28 16.16 18.30
N PRO A 137 -11.80 15.57 19.38
CA PRO A 137 -11.87 16.21 20.69
C PRO A 137 -10.50 16.53 21.27
N LYS A 138 -10.44 17.64 22.02
CA LYS A 138 -9.21 18.12 22.67
C LYS A 138 -8.59 17.13 23.65
N TYR A 139 -9.41 16.26 24.25
CA TYR A 139 -8.94 15.21 25.15
C TYR A 139 -8.00 14.19 24.48
N ILE A 140 -7.77 14.28 23.15
CA ILE A 140 -6.74 13.51 22.46
C ILE A 140 -5.37 13.65 23.14
N GLU A 141 -5.07 14.77 23.79
CA GLU A 141 -3.82 14.96 24.56
C GLU A 141 -3.62 13.94 25.69
N LEU A 142 -4.69 13.31 26.17
CA LEU A 142 -4.64 12.31 27.24
C LEU A 142 -4.01 10.98 26.77
N PHE A 143 -3.97 10.73 25.45
CA PHE A 143 -3.49 9.47 24.87
C PHE A 143 -1.97 9.51 24.64
N GLN A 144 -1.20 9.71 25.70
CA GLN A 144 0.26 9.86 25.61
C GLN A 144 0.98 8.64 25.04
N ALA A 145 0.36 7.46 25.09
CA ALA A 145 0.88 6.21 24.52
C ALA A 145 0.48 5.98 23.04
N MET A 146 -0.26 6.92 22.42
CA MET A 146 -0.73 6.82 21.04
C MET A 146 0.45 6.67 20.07
N ARG A 147 0.32 5.71 19.15
CA ARG A 147 1.28 5.40 18.09
C ARG A 147 0.67 5.56 16.72
N ILE A 148 -0.58 5.17 16.54
CA ILE A 148 -1.27 5.21 15.25
C ILE A 148 -2.58 5.96 15.41
N LEU A 149 -2.73 7.03 14.63
CA LEU A 149 -4.00 7.76 14.50
C LEU A 149 -4.44 7.65 13.04
N ASP A 150 -5.29 6.66 12.78
CA ASP A 150 -5.78 6.30 11.46
C ASP A 150 -7.25 6.72 11.33
N LEU A 151 -7.48 7.84 10.65
CA LEU A 151 -8.76 8.53 10.53
C LEU A 151 -9.24 8.71 9.07
N PRO A 152 -9.15 7.71 8.17
CA PRO A 152 -9.46 7.92 6.76
C PRO A 152 -10.97 8.00 6.51
N LYS A 153 -11.38 8.75 5.49
CA LYS A 153 -12.78 8.84 5.03
C LYS A 153 -13.74 9.28 6.14
N ASN A 154 -13.41 10.39 6.81
CA ASN A 154 -14.30 11.07 7.75
C ASN A 154 -14.61 12.49 7.24
N GLN A 155 -15.22 13.35 8.05
CA GLN A 155 -15.51 14.73 7.68
C GLN A 155 -14.67 15.75 8.46
N ILE A 156 -13.49 15.33 8.93
CA ILE A 156 -12.67 16.12 9.85
C ILE A 156 -12.23 17.41 9.16
N SER A 157 -12.58 18.54 9.77
CA SER A 157 -12.34 19.88 9.20
C SER A 157 -11.04 20.52 9.68
N CYS A 158 -10.60 20.18 10.89
CA CYS A 158 -9.32 20.59 11.46
C CYS A 158 -8.80 19.53 12.45
N LEU A 159 -7.47 19.51 12.61
CA LEU A 159 -6.84 18.77 13.71
C LEU A 159 -6.64 19.73 14.90
N PRO A 160 -6.88 19.29 16.14
CA PRO A 160 -6.67 20.09 17.33
C PRO A 160 -5.18 20.33 17.59
N ALA A 161 -4.81 21.48 18.15
CA ALA A 161 -3.43 21.80 18.54
C ALA A 161 -2.88 20.79 19.57
N GLU A 162 -3.77 20.22 20.37
CA GLU A 162 -3.51 19.18 21.35
C GLU A 162 -2.86 17.91 20.75
N ILE A 163 -2.92 17.71 19.43
CA ILE A 163 -2.21 16.61 18.75
C ILE A 163 -0.69 16.65 18.99
N GLY A 164 -0.10 17.84 19.20
CA GLY A 164 1.33 17.98 19.51
C GLY A 164 1.77 17.33 20.82
N ARG A 165 0.82 16.96 21.70
CA ARG A 165 1.11 16.21 22.93
C ARG A 165 1.35 14.73 22.70
N LEU A 166 1.01 14.19 21.52
CA LEU A 166 1.17 12.79 21.17
C LEU A 166 2.64 12.47 20.78
N LYS A 167 3.57 12.60 21.73
CA LYS A 167 5.02 12.45 21.47
C LYS A 167 5.44 11.06 20.99
N ASN A 168 4.59 10.03 21.15
CA ASN A 168 4.83 8.67 20.67
C ASN A 168 4.16 8.35 19.32
N LEU A 169 3.48 9.33 18.71
CA LEU A 169 2.77 9.15 17.44
C LEU A 169 3.79 8.86 16.33
N LYS A 170 3.58 7.74 15.64
CA LYS A 170 4.40 7.26 14.52
C LYS A 170 3.67 7.42 13.19
N GLU A 171 2.37 7.14 13.17
CA GLU A 171 1.56 7.22 11.95
C GLU A 171 0.36 8.13 12.17
N LEU A 172 0.21 9.13 11.29
CA LEU A 172 -0.98 9.95 11.18
C LEU A 172 -1.56 9.81 9.78
N ASN A 173 -2.74 9.19 9.69
CA ASN A 173 -3.50 9.07 8.46
C ASN A 173 -4.81 9.84 8.59
N VAL A 174 -4.97 10.89 7.78
CA VAL A 174 -6.15 11.75 7.72
C VAL A 174 -6.65 11.86 6.28
N ARG A 175 -6.49 10.79 5.51
CA ARG A 175 -6.94 10.70 4.11
C ARG A 175 -8.44 10.95 3.98
N PHE A 176 -8.87 11.55 2.87
CA PHE A 176 -10.29 11.76 2.57
C PHE A 176 -11.05 12.43 3.71
N ASN A 177 -10.51 13.54 4.21
CA ASN A 177 -11.18 14.42 5.15
C ASN A 177 -11.43 15.77 4.48
N ARG A 178 -11.73 16.81 5.26
CA ARG A 178 -11.98 18.18 4.79
C ARG A 178 -11.01 19.17 5.44
N LEU A 179 -9.77 18.73 5.69
CA LEU A 179 -8.77 19.55 6.35
C LEU A 179 -8.39 20.74 5.46
N LYS A 180 -8.56 21.94 6.01
CA LYS A 180 -8.11 23.19 5.37
C LYS A 180 -6.69 23.56 5.76
N SER A 181 -6.25 23.15 6.94
CA SER A 181 -4.91 23.39 7.47
C SER A 181 -4.50 22.27 8.41
N ILE A 182 -3.19 22.17 8.63
CA ILE A 182 -2.57 21.33 9.64
C ILE A 182 -2.07 22.24 10.78
N PRO A 183 -2.31 21.90 12.06
CA PRO A 183 -1.83 22.71 13.18
C PRO A 183 -0.29 22.70 13.24
N PRO A 184 0.36 23.84 13.53
CA PRO A 184 1.81 23.90 13.70
C PRO A 184 2.33 22.96 14.79
N GLU A 185 1.50 22.70 15.82
CA GLU A 185 1.79 21.76 16.91
C GLU A 185 1.94 20.31 16.42
N LEU A 186 1.55 19.95 15.20
CA LEU A 186 1.92 18.63 14.67
C LEU A 186 3.45 18.47 14.59
N GLY A 187 4.20 19.56 14.39
CA GLY A 187 5.66 19.59 14.39
C GLY A 187 6.31 19.10 15.69
N ASP A 188 5.55 19.07 16.78
CA ASP A 188 5.99 18.58 18.09
C ASP A 188 5.99 17.05 18.20
N CYS A 189 5.41 16.33 17.23
CA CYS A 189 5.38 14.87 17.18
C CYS A 189 6.66 14.31 16.54
N GLU A 190 7.82 14.52 17.18
CA GLU A 190 9.14 14.23 16.61
C GLU A 190 9.37 12.77 16.15
N ASN A 191 8.61 11.82 16.70
CA ASN A 191 8.66 10.40 16.35
C ASN A 191 7.75 10.02 15.16
N LEU A 192 7.11 11.00 14.51
CA LEU A 192 6.26 10.72 13.36
C LEU A 192 7.10 10.17 12.20
N GLU A 193 6.72 9.01 11.68
CA GLU A 193 7.38 8.30 10.59
C GLU A 193 6.56 8.42 9.29
N LYS A 194 5.23 8.52 9.40
CA LYS A 194 4.30 8.55 8.27
C LYS A 194 3.23 9.60 8.45
N LEU A 195 3.10 10.48 7.46
CA LEU A 195 2.05 11.49 7.38
C LEU A 195 1.27 11.36 6.07
N ASP A 196 0.00 11.03 6.16
CA ASP A 196 -0.88 10.87 5.01
C ASP A 196 -2.07 11.83 5.09
N CYS A 197 -2.04 12.87 4.25
CA CYS A 197 -3.06 13.91 4.15
C CYS A 197 -3.73 13.92 2.77
N PHE A 198 -3.70 12.80 2.05
CA PHE A 198 -4.25 12.73 0.71
C PHE A 198 -5.75 12.99 0.66
N GLY A 199 -6.19 13.72 -0.37
CA GLY A 199 -7.62 13.86 -0.68
C GLY A 199 -8.38 14.73 0.32
N ASN A 200 -7.72 15.74 0.92
CA ASN A 200 -8.38 16.76 1.73
C ASN A 200 -8.95 17.93 0.91
N LEU A 201 -8.63 17.97 -0.40
CA LEU A 201 -9.13 18.87 -1.45
C LEU A 201 -8.86 20.36 -1.29
N GLU A 202 -8.77 20.88 -0.06
CA GLU A 202 -8.66 22.32 0.24
C GLU A 202 -7.33 22.69 0.90
N LEU A 203 -6.45 21.72 1.17
CA LEU A 203 -5.16 21.97 1.80
C LEU A 203 -4.21 22.66 0.80
N THR A 204 -3.68 23.83 1.16
CA THR A 204 -2.82 24.64 0.28
C THR A 204 -1.39 24.76 0.78
N GLU A 205 -1.18 24.62 2.09
CA GLU A 205 0.12 24.80 2.74
C GLU A 205 0.28 23.86 3.94
N LEU A 206 1.53 23.71 4.38
CA LEU A 206 1.90 23.02 5.62
C LEU A 206 2.70 24.00 6.50
N PRO A 207 2.49 23.99 7.84
CA PRO A 207 3.23 24.87 8.75
C PRO A 207 4.73 24.64 8.67
N PHE A 208 5.51 25.68 8.92
CA PHE A 208 6.97 25.57 8.93
C PHE A 208 7.49 24.66 10.05
N GLU A 209 6.76 24.59 11.17
CA GLU A 209 7.04 23.79 12.36
C GLU A 209 7.14 22.29 12.05
N LEU A 210 6.46 21.81 11.01
CA LEU A 210 6.60 20.43 10.54
C LEU A 210 8.02 20.10 10.06
N SER A 211 8.89 21.11 9.87
CA SER A 211 10.31 20.89 9.61
C SER A 211 11.04 20.19 10.76
N ASN A 212 10.46 20.14 11.96
CA ASN A 212 10.98 19.38 13.11
C ASN A 212 10.79 17.86 12.98
N LEU A 213 9.92 17.41 12.07
CA LEU A 213 9.59 15.99 11.90
C LEU A 213 10.70 15.24 11.15
N LYS A 214 11.84 15.02 11.83
CA LYS A 214 13.04 14.44 11.22
C LYS A 214 12.92 12.95 10.93
N GLN A 215 12.01 12.24 11.58
CA GLN A 215 11.82 10.80 11.40
C GLN A 215 10.87 10.44 10.26
N VAL A 216 10.19 11.43 9.66
CA VAL A 216 9.22 11.17 8.60
C VAL A 216 9.92 10.61 7.37
N SER A 217 9.56 9.39 7.00
CA SER A 217 10.04 8.70 5.81
C SER A 217 8.99 8.68 4.68
N PHE A 218 7.71 8.88 5.01
CA PHE A 218 6.61 8.84 4.06
C PHE A 218 5.71 10.07 4.21
N ILE A 219 5.52 10.81 3.11
CA ILE A 219 4.54 11.87 2.99
C ILE A 219 3.68 11.69 1.76
N ASP A 220 2.38 11.85 1.98
CA ASP A 220 1.38 11.83 0.93
C ASP A 220 0.43 13.01 1.11
N ILE A 221 0.61 14.03 0.27
CA ILE A 221 -0.18 15.27 0.22
C ILE A 221 -0.85 15.45 -1.14
N SER A 222 -1.02 14.36 -1.88
CA SER A 222 -1.68 14.37 -3.18
C SER A 222 -3.17 14.71 -3.09
N ALA A 223 -3.79 15.08 -4.22
CA ALA A 223 -5.20 15.49 -4.30
C ALA A 223 -5.57 16.62 -3.31
N ASN A 224 -4.83 17.71 -3.41
CA ASN A 224 -4.98 18.94 -2.63
C ASN A 224 -4.76 20.16 -3.56
N LYS A 225 -4.46 21.34 -3.01
CA LYS A 225 -4.29 22.59 -3.77
C LYS A 225 -2.91 23.23 -3.60
N PHE A 226 -1.86 22.44 -3.33
CA PHE A 226 -0.50 22.95 -3.20
C PHE A 226 -0.01 23.57 -4.53
N SER A 227 0.55 24.78 -4.45
CA SER A 227 1.14 25.50 -5.59
C SER A 227 2.66 25.35 -5.71
N SER A 228 3.31 24.91 -4.63
CA SER A 228 4.73 24.58 -4.54
C SER A 228 4.97 23.45 -3.53
N VAL A 229 6.14 22.81 -3.58
CA VAL A 229 6.55 21.86 -2.53
C VAL A 229 6.79 22.64 -1.22
N PRO A 230 6.11 22.31 -0.11
CA PRO A 230 6.26 23.08 1.14
C PRO A 230 7.69 23.05 1.68
N ILE A 231 8.17 24.20 2.17
CA ILE A 231 9.55 24.36 2.69
C ILE A 231 9.84 23.39 3.85
N CYS A 232 8.85 23.09 4.69
CA CYS A 232 9.01 22.13 5.78
C CYS A 232 9.31 20.71 5.27
N VAL A 233 8.69 20.30 4.15
CA VAL A 233 8.96 19.00 3.51
C VAL A 233 10.41 18.92 3.04
N LEU A 234 10.94 19.99 2.44
CA LEU A 234 12.35 20.08 2.00
C LEU A 234 13.37 19.97 3.16
N ARG A 235 12.92 20.04 4.42
CA ARG A 235 13.75 19.93 5.62
C ARG A 235 13.63 18.58 6.34
N MET A 236 12.83 17.65 5.81
CA MET A 236 12.67 16.30 6.36
C MET A 236 13.74 15.38 5.76
N SER A 237 14.86 15.28 6.47
CA SER A 237 16.09 14.64 5.97
C SER A 237 15.97 13.12 5.76
N ASN A 238 15.04 12.44 6.43
CA ASN A 238 14.82 11.00 6.30
C ASN A 238 13.70 10.66 5.30
N LEU A 239 13.18 11.63 4.56
CA LEU A 239 12.06 11.42 3.64
C LEU A 239 12.47 10.51 2.47
N GLN A 240 11.80 9.37 2.32
CA GLN A 240 12.06 8.37 1.28
C GLN A 240 10.97 8.36 0.21
N TRP A 241 9.73 8.69 0.58
CA TRP A 241 8.58 8.69 -0.30
C TRP A 241 7.84 10.02 -0.20
N LEU A 242 7.73 10.73 -1.32
CA LEU A 242 6.96 11.96 -1.43
C LEU A 242 5.96 11.85 -2.58
N ASP A 243 4.67 11.91 -2.25
CA ASP A 243 3.59 12.04 -3.22
C ASP A 243 2.88 13.39 -3.07
N ILE A 244 3.01 14.23 -4.10
CA ILE A 244 2.31 15.52 -4.22
C ILE A 244 1.57 15.58 -5.57
N SER A 245 1.15 14.41 -6.08
CA SER A 245 0.36 14.30 -7.30
C SER A 245 -1.01 14.99 -7.17
N ASN A 246 -1.64 15.34 -8.28
CA ASN A 246 -2.96 15.97 -8.31
C ASN A 246 -3.02 17.24 -7.45
N ASN A 247 -2.15 18.20 -7.78
CA ASN A 247 -2.02 19.50 -7.14
C ASN A 247 -1.85 20.59 -8.23
N ASN A 248 -1.54 21.82 -7.81
CA ASN A 248 -1.35 22.97 -8.71
C ASN A 248 0.12 23.38 -8.82
N LEU A 249 1.06 22.42 -8.73
CA LEU A 249 2.49 22.73 -8.83
C LEU A 249 2.83 23.23 -10.23
N ASN A 250 3.43 24.41 -10.33
CA ASN A 250 3.94 24.96 -11.59
C ASN A 250 5.46 24.80 -11.73
N ASP A 251 6.16 24.62 -10.61
CA ASP A 251 7.61 24.43 -10.57
C ASP A 251 8.02 23.54 -9.37
N LEU A 252 9.24 23.03 -9.41
CA LEU A 252 9.93 22.37 -8.30
C LEU A 252 11.08 23.24 -7.79
N PRO A 253 11.22 23.42 -6.46
CA PRO A 253 12.27 24.25 -5.89
C PRO A 253 13.66 23.66 -6.14
N GLN A 254 14.66 24.52 -6.36
CA GLN A 254 16.07 24.10 -6.52
C GLN A 254 16.62 23.40 -5.27
N ASP A 255 16.11 23.75 -4.08
CA ASP A 255 16.46 23.14 -2.80
C ASP A 255 15.93 21.69 -2.63
N ILE A 256 15.29 21.10 -3.65
CA ILE A 256 14.78 19.71 -3.58
C ILE A 256 15.89 18.68 -3.39
N ASP A 257 17.13 19.02 -3.77
CA ASP A 257 18.29 18.18 -3.55
C ASP A 257 18.63 17.97 -2.06
N ARG A 258 18.03 18.72 -1.13
CA ARG A 258 18.18 18.46 0.31
C ARG A 258 17.61 17.10 0.74
N LEU A 259 16.69 16.53 -0.04
CA LEU A 259 16.03 15.25 0.25
C LEU A 259 16.92 14.06 -0.16
N GLN A 260 18.11 13.95 0.43
CA GLN A 260 19.14 12.98 0.05
C GLN A 260 18.69 11.51 0.19
N GLU A 261 17.72 11.24 1.05
CA GLU A 261 17.13 9.91 1.27
C GLU A 261 15.95 9.58 0.34
N LEU A 262 15.53 10.51 -0.52
CA LEU A 262 14.34 10.35 -1.35
C LEU A 262 14.56 9.27 -2.41
N GLN A 263 13.66 8.28 -2.39
CA GLN A 263 13.66 7.13 -3.30
C GLN A 263 12.55 7.22 -4.34
N THR A 264 11.39 7.74 -3.96
CA THR A 264 10.22 7.88 -4.82
C THR A 264 9.67 9.29 -4.76
N LEU A 265 9.51 9.90 -5.92
CA LEU A 265 8.87 11.20 -6.10
C LEU A 265 7.73 11.10 -7.11
N LEU A 266 6.50 11.34 -6.66
CA LEU A 266 5.29 11.32 -7.49
C LEU A 266 4.72 12.74 -7.64
N LEU A 267 4.63 13.18 -8.90
CA LEU A 267 4.24 14.53 -9.32
C LEU A 267 3.18 14.52 -10.42
N TYR A 268 2.51 13.39 -10.66
CA TYR A 268 1.49 13.25 -11.69
C TYR A 268 0.31 14.20 -11.46
N LYS A 269 -0.41 14.62 -12.51
CA LYS A 269 -1.48 15.64 -12.46
C LYS A 269 -1.05 16.93 -11.77
N ASN A 270 0.01 17.53 -12.29
CA ASN A 270 0.49 18.87 -11.92
C ASN A 270 0.78 19.67 -13.20
N LYS A 271 1.11 20.96 -13.06
CA LYS A 271 1.31 21.91 -14.16
C LYS A 271 2.79 22.24 -14.38
N LEU A 272 3.66 21.27 -14.12
CA LEU A 272 5.12 21.44 -14.24
C LEU A 272 5.52 21.62 -15.70
N THR A 273 6.31 22.66 -15.99
CA THR A 273 6.83 22.94 -17.33
C THR A 273 8.28 22.49 -17.51
N TYR A 274 9.06 22.43 -16.43
CA TYR A 274 10.43 21.93 -16.42
C TYR A 274 10.73 21.15 -15.14
N LEU A 275 11.83 20.40 -15.18
CA LEU A 275 12.40 19.74 -14.00
C LEU A 275 13.78 20.34 -13.68
N PRO A 276 14.08 20.72 -12.42
CA PRO A 276 15.34 21.36 -12.07
C PRO A 276 16.51 20.37 -12.12
N PHE A 277 17.70 20.87 -12.47
CA PHE A 277 18.95 20.11 -12.45
C PHE A 277 19.27 19.52 -11.06
N ALA A 278 18.76 20.13 -9.98
CA ALA A 278 18.89 19.65 -8.61
C ALA A 278 18.40 18.19 -8.42
N LEU A 279 17.46 17.69 -9.24
CA LEU A 279 17.03 16.29 -9.18
C LEU A 279 18.17 15.30 -9.45
N LEU A 280 19.21 15.70 -10.19
CA LEU A 280 20.40 14.88 -10.45
C LEU A 280 21.27 14.67 -9.20
N ASN A 281 21.10 15.51 -8.18
CA ASN A 281 21.80 15.39 -6.91
C ASN A 281 21.15 14.34 -5.98
N LEU A 282 19.92 13.90 -6.27
CA LEU A 282 19.20 12.90 -5.49
C LEU A 282 19.70 11.48 -5.82
N LYS A 283 20.79 11.06 -5.17
CA LYS A 283 21.48 9.79 -5.51
C LYS A 283 20.69 8.53 -5.20
N LYS A 284 19.72 8.61 -4.30
CA LYS A 284 18.83 7.49 -3.92
C LYS A 284 17.53 7.45 -4.70
N LEU A 285 17.27 8.44 -5.57
CA LEU A 285 16.02 8.51 -6.32
C LEU A 285 15.96 7.37 -7.35
N THR A 286 15.00 6.47 -7.16
CA THR A 286 14.78 5.30 -8.01
C THR A 286 13.55 5.43 -8.89
N LEU A 287 12.58 6.26 -8.49
CA LEU A 287 11.34 6.44 -9.22
C LEU A 287 10.92 7.91 -9.24
N LEU A 288 10.71 8.41 -10.45
CA LEU A 288 10.12 9.72 -10.71
C LEU A 288 8.94 9.56 -11.66
N VAL A 289 7.75 9.97 -11.21
CA VAL A 289 6.52 10.00 -12.01
C VAL A 289 6.07 11.43 -12.20
N VAL A 290 5.93 11.89 -13.43
CA VAL A 290 5.54 13.26 -13.78
C VAL A 290 4.47 13.28 -14.88
N SER A 291 3.73 14.38 -14.96
CA SER A 291 2.81 14.63 -16.08
C SER A 291 3.60 15.11 -17.28
N GLY A 292 3.42 14.48 -18.43
CA GLY A 292 4.11 14.82 -19.68
C GLY A 292 3.46 15.96 -20.46
N ASP A 293 2.21 16.31 -20.17
CA ASP A 293 1.40 17.20 -21.02
C ASP A 293 1.92 18.63 -21.15
N HIS A 294 2.59 19.11 -20.10
CA HIS A 294 3.11 20.49 -20.02
C HIS A 294 4.64 20.56 -19.99
N LEU A 295 5.35 19.43 -19.97
CA LEU A 295 6.80 19.39 -19.85
C LEU A 295 7.46 19.78 -21.18
N VAL A 296 8.18 20.90 -21.17
CA VAL A 296 8.90 21.44 -22.34
C VAL A 296 10.35 21.00 -22.34
N GLU A 297 11.01 21.05 -21.18
CA GLU A 297 12.44 20.75 -21.05
C GLU A 297 12.76 19.87 -19.83
N LEU A 298 13.75 19.00 -20.00
CA LEU A 298 14.22 18.05 -19.01
C LEU A 298 15.75 18.02 -19.01
N PRO A 299 16.42 17.95 -17.84
CA PRO A 299 17.87 17.78 -17.78
C PRO A 299 18.30 16.51 -18.55
N THR A 300 19.09 16.66 -19.61
CA THR A 300 19.51 15.54 -20.47
C THR A 300 20.23 14.43 -19.70
N ALA A 301 20.89 14.79 -18.60
CA ALA A 301 21.58 13.86 -17.70
C ALA A 301 20.64 12.92 -16.91
N LEU A 302 19.33 13.22 -16.80
CA LEU A 302 18.34 12.28 -16.24
C LEU A 302 18.20 11.02 -17.11
N TRP A 303 18.69 11.06 -18.35
CA TRP A 303 18.63 9.96 -19.30
C TRP A 303 19.88 9.08 -19.30
N ASP A 304 20.93 9.45 -18.56
CA ASP A 304 22.14 8.64 -18.55
C ASP A 304 21.85 7.28 -17.91
N SER A 305 22.21 6.20 -18.61
CA SER A 305 22.01 4.83 -18.17
C SER A 305 22.86 4.41 -16.97
N SER A 306 23.72 5.31 -16.49
CA SER A 306 24.42 5.18 -15.22
C SER A 306 23.51 5.41 -14.02
N THR A 307 22.34 6.04 -14.19
CA THR A 307 21.39 6.30 -13.11
C THR A 307 20.38 5.15 -12.96
N PRO A 308 20.13 4.63 -11.74
CA PRO A 308 19.09 3.63 -11.49
C PRO A 308 17.66 4.21 -11.56
N LEU A 309 17.51 5.45 -12.03
CA LEU A 309 16.26 6.19 -12.02
C LEU A 309 15.28 5.65 -13.07
N LYS A 310 14.13 5.16 -12.61
CA LYS A 310 12.95 4.88 -13.44
C LYS A 310 12.17 6.16 -13.62
N PHE A 311 12.06 6.60 -14.87
CA PHE A 311 11.29 7.78 -15.24
C PHE A 311 10.01 7.36 -15.96
N VAL A 312 8.87 7.73 -15.36
CA VAL A 312 7.54 7.52 -15.95
C VAL A 312 6.93 8.87 -16.28
N SER A 313 6.67 9.10 -17.55
CA SER A 313 5.93 10.26 -18.03
C SER A 313 4.54 9.83 -18.42
N LEU A 314 3.54 10.38 -17.74
CA LEU A 314 2.12 10.14 -18.01
C LEU A 314 1.56 11.31 -18.80
N MET A 315 1.12 11.09 -20.02
CA MET A 315 0.35 12.10 -20.77
C MET A 315 -1.13 11.78 -20.60
N ASP A 316 -2.00 12.79 -20.59
CA ASP A 316 -3.44 12.60 -20.66
C ASP A 316 -3.84 12.38 -22.12
N ASN A 317 -4.52 11.27 -22.41
CA ASN A 317 -5.24 11.11 -23.65
C ASN A 317 -6.61 11.77 -23.50
N PRO A 318 -6.92 12.85 -24.23
CA PRO A 318 -8.27 13.38 -24.30
C PRO A 318 -9.09 12.45 -25.21
N ILE A 319 -9.36 11.24 -24.75
CA ILE A 319 -10.49 10.48 -25.31
C ILE A 319 -11.70 11.22 -24.76
N GLU A 320 -12.35 12.02 -25.62
CA GLU A 320 -13.65 12.60 -25.36
C GLU A 320 -14.49 11.54 -24.65
N ASN A 321 -15.04 11.89 -23.48
CA ASN A 321 -16.03 11.09 -22.78
C ASN A 321 -17.13 10.71 -23.78
N THR A 322 -16.98 9.56 -24.42
CA THR A 322 -18.05 8.93 -25.16
C THR A 322 -19.02 8.57 -24.07
N GLN A 323 -20.14 9.28 -24.04
CA GLN A 323 -21.25 8.95 -23.17
C GLN A 323 -21.59 7.48 -23.42
N CYS A 324 -21.10 6.60 -22.55
CA CYS A 324 -21.62 5.25 -22.43
C CYS A 324 -22.99 5.40 -21.77
N GLN A 325 -24.01 5.67 -22.59
CA GLN A 325 -25.36 5.27 -22.26
C GLN A 325 -25.37 3.74 -22.28
N ASP A 326 -25.10 3.12 -21.14
CA ASP A 326 -25.77 1.89 -20.74
C ASP A 326 -25.40 1.46 -19.30
N GLY A 327 -26.43 1.42 -18.46
CA GLY A 327 -26.55 0.44 -17.37
C GLY A 327 -25.83 0.70 -16.05
N ASN A 328 -26.52 1.36 -15.12
CA ASN A 328 -26.28 1.29 -13.66
C ASN A 328 -24.82 1.49 -13.20
N GLU A 329 -24.18 2.58 -13.60
CA GLU A 329 -22.97 3.03 -12.94
C GLU A 329 -23.35 3.94 -11.77
N THR A 330 -23.03 3.48 -10.56
CA THR A 330 -22.99 4.36 -9.39
C THR A 330 -21.99 5.46 -9.75
N MET A 331 -22.40 6.74 -9.79
CA MET A 331 -21.46 7.82 -10.10
C MET A 331 -20.32 7.77 -9.08
N GLU A 332 -19.18 7.19 -9.45
CA GLU A 332 -17.97 7.23 -8.65
C GLU A 332 -17.59 8.70 -8.50
N SER A 333 -17.42 9.17 -7.27
CA SER A 333 -16.98 10.54 -7.05
C SER A 333 -15.59 10.74 -7.67
N GLU A 334 -15.24 11.96 -8.09
CA GLU A 334 -13.89 12.22 -8.61
C GLU A 334 -12.79 11.82 -7.59
N GLN A 335 -13.10 11.89 -6.30
CA GLN A 335 -12.24 11.41 -5.22
C GLN A 335 -12.04 9.89 -5.25
N ASP A 336 -13.10 9.11 -5.52
CA ASP A 336 -13.02 7.64 -5.64
C ASP A 336 -12.20 7.23 -6.85
N ARG A 337 -12.38 7.90 -7.99
CA ARG A 337 -11.58 7.65 -9.20
C ARG A 337 -10.11 7.97 -8.97
N GLN A 338 -9.80 9.12 -8.35
CA GLN A 338 -8.43 9.49 -7.99
C GLN A 338 -7.82 8.52 -6.96
N HIS A 339 -8.62 8.02 -6.02
CA HIS A 339 -8.19 6.99 -5.08
C HIS A 339 -7.77 5.74 -5.82
N PHE A 340 -8.60 5.28 -6.75
CA PHE A 340 -8.39 4.05 -7.47
C PHE A 340 -7.13 4.14 -8.34
N ASP A 341 -7.00 5.21 -9.11
CA ASP A 341 -5.80 5.52 -9.91
C ASP A 341 -4.53 5.46 -9.06
N LYS A 342 -4.60 5.99 -7.84
CA LYS A 342 -3.49 5.99 -6.91
C LYS A 342 -3.17 4.63 -6.32
N GLU A 343 -4.17 3.88 -5.84
CA GLU A 343 -3.94 2.53 -5.32
C GLU A 343 -3.40 1.62 -6.42
N PHE A 344 -3.88 1.80 -7.65
CA PHE A 344 -3.31 1.18 -8.83
C PHE A 344 -1.83 1.55 -9.01
N MET A 345 -1.47 2.84 -8.97
CA MET A 345 -0.08 3.28 -9.09
C MET A 345 0.80 2.74 -7.96
N LYS A 346 0.31 2.72 -6.71
CA LYS A 346 1.03 2.11 -5.58
C LYS A 346 1.30 0.62 -5.82
N ALA A 347 0.27 -0.14 -6.18
CA ALA A 347 0.40 -1.57 -6.49
C ALA A 347 1.33 -1.83 -7.68
N TYR A 348 1.28 -0.98 -8.71
CA TYR A 348 2.20 -1.03 -9.85
C TYR A 348 3.65 -0.81 -9.42
N ILE A 349 3.90 0.18 -8.56
CA ILE A 349 5.24 0.48 -8.04
C ILE A 349 5.76 -0.66 -7.15
N GLU A 350 4.90 -1.26 -6.33
CA GLU A 350 5.24 -2.41 -5.49
C GLU A 350 5.61 -3.64 -6.35
N ASP A 351 4.82 -3.98 -7.36
CA ASP A 351 5.13 -5.03 -8.35
C ASP A 351 6.44 -4.75 -9.10
N LEU A 352 6.76 -3.47 -9.38
CA LEU A 352 8.06 -3.11 -9.95
C LEU A 352 9.24 -3.34 -8.99
N LYS A 353 9.04 -3.22 -7.67
CA LYS A 353 10.05 -3.49 -6.65
C LYS A 353 10.23 -4.99 -6.40
N GLU A 354 9.14 -5.75 -6.31
CA GLU A 354 9.17 -7.22 -6.11
C GLU A 354 9.90 -7.95 -7.26
N ARG A 355 9.80 -7.45 -8.48
CA ARG A 355 10.53 -8.01 -9.63
C ARG A 355 12.05 -7.87 -9.53
N GLU A 356 12.55 -6.89 -8.78
CA GLU A 356 13.99 -6.71 -8.57
C GLU A 356 14.53 -7.61 -7.47
N SER A 357 13.68 -8.05 -6.53
CA SER A 357 14.05 -8.96 -5.45
C SER A 357 13.94 -10.44 -5.83
N LEU A 358 13.16 -10.78 -6.86
CA LEU A 358 13.11 -12.14 -7.41
C LEU A 358 14.35 -12.43 -8.24
N PRO A 359 15.21 -13.37 -7.82
CA PRO A 359 16.35 -13.72 -8.64
C PRO A 359 15.93 -14.42 -9.93
N SER A 360 16.52 -13.98 -11.03
CA SER A 360 16.35 -14.54 -12.37
C SER A 360 17.14 -15.85 -12.55
N TYR A 361 17.01 -16.84 -11.67
CA TYR A 361 17.54 -18.16 -11.97
C TYR A 361 16.49 -18.97 -12.72
N THR A 362 16.64 -19.03 -14.05
CA THR A 362 16.22 -20.23 -14.77
C THR A 362 17.39 -21.21 -14.67
N THR A 363 17.34 -22.13 -13.71
CA THR A 363 18.26 -23.27 -13.73
C THR A 363 17.87 -24.15 -14.91
N LYS A 364 18.44 -23.89 -16.10
CA LYS A 364 18.47 -24.86 -17.18
C LYS A 364 19.32 -26.04 -16.69
N VAL A 365 18.68 -27.07 -16.17
CA VAL A 365 19.34 -28.36 -15.94
C VAL A 365 19.36 -29.09 -17.27
N SER A 366 20.47 -29.00 -18.00
CA SER A 366 20.74 -29.85 -19.15
C SER A 366 21.31 -31.18 -18.67
N PHE A 367 20.57 -32.27 -18.84
CA PHE A 367 21.11 -33.62 -18.67
C PHE A 367 21.64 -34.10 -20.03
N SER A 368 22.96 -34.25 -20.15
CA SER A 368 23.58 -35.07 -21.19
C SER A 368 23.64 -36.51 -20.68
N LEU A 369 22.88 -37.42 -21.28
CA LEU A 369 23.05 -38.85 -21.08
C LEU A 369 23.96 -39.36 -22.20
N GLN A 370 25.21 -39.67 -21.87
CA GLN A 370 26.02 -40.61 -22.64
C GLN A 370 25.58 -42.02 -22.26
N LEU A 371 25.10 -42.77 -23.24
CA LEU A 371 25.22 -44.23 -23.31
C LEU A 371 25.53 -44.60 -24.76
#